data_AF-A0A166SWT2-F1
#
_entry.id   AF-A0A166SWT2-F1
#
_cell.length_a   1.000
_cell.length_b   1.000
_cell.length_c   1.000
_cell.angle_alpha   90.00
_cell.angle_beta   90.00
_cell.angle_gamma   90.00
#
_symmetry.space_group_name_H-M   'P 1'
#
loop_
_entity.id
_entity.type
_entity.pdbx_description
1 polymer ?
#
loop_
_entity_poly.entity_id
_entity_poly.type
_entity_poly.pdbx_seq_one_letter_code
_entity_poly.pdbx_strand_id
1 'polypeptide(L)'
;MRLDIFHDSHFVAAANTFQDHIFSGWRSEAQADLLARFDQGVRNGTVHAPWKDEVWESTNPPESTLLAGEAAEQDLRYIIESSLLKVGDILAYKRTFSNVGRSTVEKDALIEFIDPRTSAITVFVQPGLAPLPRALQEHNPPDPTPPTQSMTITSLSQLENGLLDLEGRVGKADRPYENTWKHISLWRWPQGAWEGDFALLRGGRECHGTLFYLRGNLCYDL
;
A
#
# COMPACT_ATOMS: atom_id res chain seq x y z
N MET A 1 46.01 18.07 30.62
CA MET A 1 44.72 17.74 31.25
C MET A 1 43.88 19.03 31.24
N ARG A 2 42.77 19.09 30.50
CA ARG A 2 41.98 20.32 30.31
C ARG A 2 41.09 20.52 31.55
N LEU A 3 41.32 21.58 32.33
CA LEU A 3 40.60 21.89 33.57
C LEU A 3 39.19 22.47 33.34
N ASP A 4 38.85 22.80 32.09
CA ASP A 4 37.59 23.50 31.76
C ASP A 4 36.37 22.59 31.57
N ILE A 5 36.52 21.27 31.70
CA ILE A 5 35.40 20.32 31.51
C ILE A 5 34.28 20.56 32.53
N PHE A 6 34.62 20.96 33.75
CA PHE A 6 33.64 21.20 34.82
C PHE A 6 32.89 22.55 34.69
N HIS A 7 33.35 23.41 33.78
CA HIS A 7 32.72 24.70 33.48
C HIS A 7 32.06 24.70 32.09
N ASP A 8 32.08 23.56 31.39
CA ASP A 8 31.34 23.37 30.15
C ASP A 8 29.84 23.53 30.45
N SER A 9 29.14 24.31 29.62
CA SER A 9 27.69 24.51 29.74
C SER A 9 26.94 23.19 29.67
N HIS A 10 27.43 22.23 28.88
CA HIS A 10 26.87 20.89 28.80
C HIS A 10 27.06 20.10 30.11
N PHE A 11 28.22 20.25 30.76
CA PHE A 11 28.49 19.58 32.04
C PHE A 11 27.61 20.15 33.15
N VAL A 12 27.51 21.49 33.25
CA VAL A 12 26.68 22.16 34.25
C VAL A 12 25.20 21.82 34.05
N ALA A 13 24.72 21.81 32.80
CA ALA A 13 23.35 21.39 32.49
C ALA A 13 23.11 19.93 32.90
N ALA A 14 24.00 19.01 32.54
CA ALA A 14 23.89 17.60 32.92
C ALA A 14 23.92 17.40 34.44
N ALA A 15 24.74 18.16 35.16
CA ALA A 15 24.81 18.12 36.62
C ALA A 15 23.51 18.59 37.28
N ASN A 16 22.90 19.66 36.77
CA ASN A 16 21.61 20.15 37.27
C ASN A 16 20.49 19.13 36.99
N THR A 17 20.40 18.61 35.76
CA THR A 17 19.44 17.55 35.42
C THR A 17 19.64 16.29 36.27
N PHE A 18 20.89 15.94 36.59
CA PHE A 18 21.19 14.83 37.48
C PHE A 18 20.69 15.08 38.90
N GLN A 19 20.85 16.28 39.43
CA GLN A 19 20.29 16.66 40.74
C GLN A 19 18.76 16.60 40.73
N ASP A 20 18.11 17.09 39.67
CA ASP A 20 16.66 17.01 39.50
C ASP A 20 16.17 15.56 39.44
N HIS A 21 16.90 14.68 38.76
CA HIS A 21 16.61 13.24 38.73
C HIS A 21 16.75 12.57 40.10
N ILE A 22 17.70 13.01 40.94
CA ILE A 22 17.80 12.52 42.31
C ILE A 22 16.60 13.01 43.12
N PHE A 23 16.27 14.31 43.04
CA PHE A 23 15.20 14.92 43.82
C PHE A 23 13.82 14.35 43.46
N SER A 24 13.55 14.16 42.17
CA SER A 24 12.32 13.56 41.66
C SER A 24 12.20 12.06 41.91
N GLY A 25 13.23 11.41 42.45
CA GLY A 25 13.23 9.96 42.68
C GLY A 25 13.30 9.15 41.38
N TRP A 26 13.80 9.73 40.29
CA TRP A 26 13.92 9.07 38.98
C TRP A 26 14.79 7.80 39.04
N ARG A 27 15.72 7.73 39.99
CA ARG A 27 16.57 6.54 40.26
C ARG A 27 16.03 5.60 41.34
N SER A 28 14.77 5.75 41.74
CA SER A 28 14.15 4.83 42.70
C SER A 28 13.89 3.47 42.07
N GLU A 29 13.84 2.42 42.90
CA GLU A 29 13.48 1.07 42.47
C GLU A 29 12.10 1.02 41.79
N ALA A 30 11.15 1.84 42.27
CA ALA A 30 9.82 1.97 41.67
C ALA A 30 9.88 2.46 40.21
N GLN A 31 10.74 3.43 39.90
CA GLN A 31 10.90 3.93 38.54
C GLN A 31 11.63 2.92 37.65
N ALA A 32 12.59 2.17 38.21
CA ALA A 32 13.28 1.09 37.51
C ALA A 32 12.30 -0.03 37.11
N ASP A 33 11.38 -0.41 38.00
CA ASP A 33 10.32 -1.38 37.71
C ASP A 33 9.35 -0.89 36.62
N LEU A 34 8.99 0.38 36.65
CA LEU A 34 8.14 1.00 35.62
C LEU A 34 8.83 0.99 34.25
N LEU A 35 10.12 1.35 34.20
CA LEU A 35 10.93 1.30 32.97
C LEU A 35 11.06 -0.14 32.44
N ALA A 36 11.28 -1.12 33.32
CA ALA A 36 11.38 -2.53 32.93
C ALA A 36 10.05 -3.06 32.35
N ARG A 37 8.91 -2.70 32.97
CA ARG A 37 7.57 -3.04 32.45
C ARG A 37 7.30 -2.36 31.10
N PHE A 38 7.71 -1.10 30.95
CA PHE A 38 7.57 -0.38 29.69
C PHE A 38 8.41 -1.03 28.59
N ASP A 39 9.70 -1.33 28.82
CA ASP A 39 10.56 -2.00 27.85
C ASP A 39 10.00 -3.38 27.45
N GLN A 40 9.53 -4.15 28.44
CA GLN A 40 8.88 -5.44 28.16
C GLN A 40 7.59 -5.27 27.33
N GLY A 41 6.77 -4.26 27.63
CA GLY A 41 5.57 -3.95 26.87
C GLY A 41 5.87 -3.52 25.43
N VAL A 42 6.97 -2.77 25.22
CA VAL A 42 7.44 -2.35 23.90
C VAL A 42 7.98 -3.53 23.09
N ARG A 43 8.68 -4.49 23.73
CA ARG A 43 9.16 -5.72 23.07
C ARG A 43 8.05 -6.68 22.70
N ASN A 44 7.05 -6.81 23.57
CA ASN A 44 5.89 -7.66 23.35
C ASN A 44 4.83 -7.03 22.44
N GLY A 45 5.04 -5.78 21.98
CA GLY A 45 4.09 -5.05 21.13
C GLY A 45 2.79 -4.64 21.83
N THR A 46 2.75 -4.68 23.17
CA THR A 46 1.56 -4.38 23.97
C THR A 46 1.46 -2.90 24.32
N VAL A 47 2.59 -2.17 24.31
CA VAL A 47 2.66 -0.75 24.67
C VAL A 47 3.16 0.07 23.48
N HIS A 48 2.45 1.17 23.21
CA HIS A 48 2.77 2.13 22.17
C HIS A 48 3.93 3.04 22.61
N ALA A 49 4.88 3.28 21.70
CA ALA A 49 6.06 4.12 21.96
C ALA A 49 6.14 5.22 20.89
N PRO A 50 5.79 6.48 21.22
CA PRO A 50 5.71 7.57 20.25
C PRO A 50 6.99 7.81 19.44
N TRP A 51 8.16 7.59 20.06
CA TRP A 51 9.44 7.71 19.37
C TRP A 51 9.64 6.66 18.27
N LYS A 52 8.97 5.50 18.33
CA LYS A 52 9.00 4.54 17.22
C LYS A 52 8.26 5.09 16.00
N ASP A 53 7.16 5.81 16.22
CA ASP A 53 6.40 6.45 15.15
C ASP A 53 7.19 7.61 14.57
N GLU A 54 7.81 8.45 15.40
CA GLU A 54 8.68 9.55 14.94
C GLU A 54 9.89 9.04 14.14
N VAL A 55 10.54 7.96 14.59
CA VAL A 55 11.63 7.31 13.84
C VAL A 55 11.09 6.72 12.54
N TRP A 56 9.92 6.07 12.57
CA TRP A 56 9.29 5.54 11.37
C TRP A 56 8.94 6.66 10.38
N GLU A 57 8.35 7.77 10.82
CA GLU A 57 8.03 8.94 10.00
C GLU A 57 9.29 9.64 9.47
N SER A 58 10.36 9.71 10.26
CA SER A 58 11.65 10.25 9.81
C SER A 58 12.30 9.37 8.74
N THR A 59 12.11 8.05 8.82
CA THR A 59 12.68 7.09 7.84
C THR A 59 11.73 6.90 6.65
N ASN A 60 10.44 7.18 6.83
CA ASN A 60 9.38 7.08 5.85
C ASN A 60 8.67 8.44 5.75
N PRO A 61 9.36 9.50 5.32
CA PRO A 61 8.73 10.80 5.16
C PRO A 61 7.51 10.64 4.25
N PRO A 62 6.37 11.29 4.57
CA PRO A 62 5.21 11.23 3.70
C PRO A 62 5.65 11.67 2.30
N GLU A 63 5.51 10.78 1.33
CA GLU A 63 5.85 11.06 -0.07
C GLU A 63 5.23 12.40 -0.45
N SER A 64 6.08 13.36 -0.79
CA SER A 64 5.70 14.67 -1.31
C SER A 64 4.60 14.48 -2.36
N THR A 65 3.41 15.00 -2.09
CA THR A 65 2.27 15.00 -3.00
C THR A 65 2.55 15.71 -4.33
N LEU A 66 3.64 16.48 -4.41
CA LEU A 66 4.12 17.13 -5.64
C LEU A 66 5.00 16.20 -6.51
N LEU A 67 5.57 15.14 -5.93
CA LEU A 67 6.42 14.15 -6.61
C LEU A 67 5.73 12.79 -6.80
N ALA A 68 4.49 12.64 -6.33
CA ALA A 68 3.71 11.42 -6.51
C ALA A 68 3.45 11.08 -8.00
N GLY A 69 3.62 12.05 -8.91
CA GLY A 69 3.62 11.80 -10.36
C GLY A 69 4.87 11.07 -10.88
N GLU A 70 6.03 11.27 -10.26
CA GLU A 70 7.31 10.69 -10.73
C GLU A 70 7.65 9.39 -9.96
N ALA A 71 7.29 9.26 -8.69
CA ALA A 71 7.41 7.99 -7.95
C ALA A 71 6.37 6.94 -8.38
N ALA A 72 5.35 7.36 -9.14
CA ALA A 72 4.35 6.50 -9.79
C ALA A 72 4.90 5.78 -11.04
N GLU A 73 6.06 6.20 -11.58
CA GLU A 73 6.79 5.51 -12.65
C GLU A 73 7.73 4.42 -12.12
N GLN A 74 7.47 3.85 -10.94
CA GLN A 74 8.08 2.54 -10.68
C GLN A 74 7.45 1.55 -11.64
N ASP A 75 8.30 1.04 -12.54
CA ASP A 75 7.89 0.51 -13.83
C ASP A 75 6.98 -0.72 -13.62
N LEU A 76 5.76 -0.68 -14.18
CA LEU A 76 4.85 -1.84 -14.20
C LEU A 76 5.59 -3.08 -14.76
N ARG A 77 6.59 -2.84 -15.63
CA ARG A 77 7.55 -3.81 -16.12
C ARG A 77 8.24 -4.61 -15.03
N TYR A 78 8.76 -3.96 -13.99
CA TYR A 78 9.49 -4.62 -12.92
C TYR A 78 8.63 -5.66 -12.18
N ILE A 79 7.34 -5.35 -11.99
CA ILE A 79 6.38 -6.25 -11.35
C ILE A 79 6.00 -7.44 -12.25
N ILE A 80 5.98 -7.21 -13.56
CA ILE A 80 5.76 -8.27 -14.54
C ILE A 80 7.00 -9.18 -14.60
N GLU A 81 8.19 -8.60 -14.68
CA GLU A 81 9.47 -9.33 -14.71
C GLU A 81 9.69 -10.17 -13.44
N SER A 82 9.36 -9.62 -12.28
CA SER A 82 9.39 -10.34 -11.00
C SER A 82 8.28 -11.39 -10.85
N SER A 83 7.43 -11.58 -11.88
CA SER A 83 6.32 -12.56 -11.89
C SER A 83 5.31 -12.35 -10.75
N LEU A 84 5.23 -11.12 -10.23
CA LEU A 84 4.33 -10.76 -9.14
C LEU A 84 2.89 -10.69 -9.64
N LEU A 85 2.66 -10.22 -10.88
CA LEU A 85 1.38 -10.28 -11.59
C LEU A 85 1.33 -11.48 -12.54
N LYS A 86 0.17 -12.14 -12.61
CA LYS A 86 -0.07 -13.32 -13.45
C LYS A 86 -1.40 -13.19 -14.20
N VAL A 87 -1.47 -13.86 -15.35
CA VAL A 87 -2.73 -14.04 -16.07
C VAL A 87 -3.75 -14.74 -15.16
N GLY A 88 -4.98 -14.23 -15.15
CA GLY A 88 -6.07 -14.70 -14.29
C GLY A 88 -6.17 -14.00 -12.93
N ASP A 89 -5.23 -13.12 -12.57
CA ASP A 89 -5.36 -12.27 -11.38
C ASP A 89 -6.40 -11.17 -11.59
N ILE A 90 -7.01 -10.73 -10.50
CA ILE A 90 -7.93 -9.58 -10.48
C ILE A 90 -7.27 -8.39 -9.79
N LEU A 91 -7.23 -7.26 -10.48
CA LEU A 91 -6.85 -5.96 -9.95
C LEU A 91 -8.09 -5.25 -9.45
N ALA A 92 -8.20 -5.16 -8.14
CA ALA A 92 -9.30 -4.50 -7.43
C ALA A 92 -8.95 -3.05 -7.13
N TYR A 93 -9.55 -2.12 -7.83
CA TYR A 93 -9.44 -0.69 -7.60
C TYR A 93 -10.52 -0.21 -6.64
N LYS A 94 -10.11 0.53 -5.60
CA LYS A 94 -11.02 1.21 -4.67
C LYS A 94 -10.46 2.56 -4.25
N ARG A 95 -11.19 3.63 -4.56
CA ARG A 95 -10.82 4.99 -4.17
C ARG A 95 -12.04 5.83 -3.81
N THR A 96 -11.88 6.66 -2.78
CA THR A 96 -12.90 7.62 -2.36
C THR A 96 -12.49 9.01 -2.81
N PHE A 97 -13.37 9.67 -3.57
CA PHE A 97 -13.15 11.02 -4.09
C PHE A 97 -13.89 12.04 -3.23
N SER A 98 -13.14 12.82 -2.46
CA SER A 98 -13.69 13.91 -1.63
C SER A 98 -14.31 15.02 -2.48
N ASN A 99 -13.73 15.30 -3.65
CA ASN A 99 -14.11 16.42 -4.51
C ASN A 99 -15.44 16.20 -5.23
N VAL A 100 -15.79 14.93 -5.50
CA VAL A 100 -17.03 14.55 -6.22
C VAL A 100 -18.01 13.91 -5.22
N GLY A 101 -18.51 14.72 -4.29
CA GLY A 101 -19.60 14.35 -3.38
C GLY A 101 -19.32 13.14 -2.47
N ARG A 102 -18.05 12.86 -2.14
CA ARG A 102 -17.62 11.68 -1.36
C ARG A 102 -18.04 10.35 -2.03
N SER A 103 -17.99 10.30 -3.35
CA SER A 103 -18.24 9.06 -4.10
C SER A 103 -17.09 8.09 -3.93
N THR A 104 -17.40 6.83 -3.64
CA THR A 104 -16.42 5.73 -3.68
C THR A 104 -16.59 4.98 -4.98
N VAL A 105 -15.48 4.87 -5.71
CA VAL A 105 -15.38 4.11 -6.95
C VAL A 105 -14.74 2.78 -6.62
N GLU A 106 -15.42 1.70 -6.98
CA GLU A 106 -14.94 0.34 -6.83
C GLU A 106 -15.03 -0.37 -8.18
N LYS A 107 -13.90 -0.90 -8.65
CA LYS A 107 -13.80 -1.56 -9.94
C LYS A 107 -12.85 -2.74 -9.89
N ASP A 108 -13.21 -3.77 -10.63
CA ASP A 108 -12.37 -4.95 -10.79
C ASP A 108 -11.94 -5.04 -12.26
N ALA A 109 -10.66 -5.33 -12.47
CA ALA A 109 -10.08 -5.59 -13.77
C ALA A 109 -9.42 -6.97 -13.76
N LEU A 110 -9.81 -7.86 -14.67
CA LEU A 110 -9.23 -9.19 -14.80
C LEU A 110 -8.05 -9.16 -15.78
N ILE A 111 -6.90 -9.70 -15.39
CA ILE A 111 -5.75 -9.82 -16.30
C ILE A 111 -5.98 -11.00 -17.24
N GLU A 112 -6.15 -10.70 -18.52
CA GLU A 112 -6.31 -11.70 -19.58
C GLU A 112 -4.96 -12.10 -20.17
N PHE A 113 -4.14 -11.11 -20.50
CA PHE A 113 -2.89 -11.34 -21.22
C PHE A 113 -1.82 -10.37 -20.76
N ILE A 114 -0.59 -10.85 -20.71
CA ILE A 114 0.59 -10.05 -20.42
C ILE A 114 1.56 -10.27 -21.58
N ASP A 115 1.85 -9.20 -22.34
CA ASP A 115 2.81 -9.26 -23.42
C ASP A 115 4.23 -9.34 -22.84
N PRO A 116 4.97 -10.45 -23.06
CA PRO A 116 6.30 -10.63 -22.50
C PRO A 116 7.35 -9.68 -23.11
N ARG A 117 7.08 -9.06 -24.27
CA ARG A 117 8.05 -8.20 -24.97
C ARG A 117 7.90 -6.73 -24.59
N THR A 118 6.67 -6.27 -24.47
CA THR A 118 6.35 -4.87 -24.17
C THR A 118 6.01 -4.64 -22.71
N SER A 119 5.76 -5.74 -21.96
CA SER A 119 5.20 -5.73 -20.61
C SER A 119 3.87 -4.99 -20.54
N ALA A 120 3.13 -4.91 -21.65
CA ALA A 120 1.78 -4.40 -21.67
C ALA A 120 0.84 -5.47 -21.09
N ILE A 121 -0.13 -5.03 -20.28
CA ILE A 121 -1.16 -5.89 -19.71
C ILE A 121 -2.47 -5.62 -20.44
N THR A 122 -3.13 -6.65 -20.94
CA THR A 122 -4.50 -6.58 -21.41
C THR A 122 -5.42 -7.04 -20.29
N VAL A 123 -6.37 -6.19 -19.92
CA VAL A 123 -7.34 -6.47 -18.86
C VAL A 123 -8.77 -6.35 -19.37
N PHE A 124 -9.67 -7.15 -18.79
CA PHE A 124 -11.10 -7.04 -18.98
C PHE A 124 -11.74 -6.22 -17.88
N VAL A 125 -12.62 -5.30 -18.28
CA VAL A 125 -13.34 -4.41 -17.39
C VAL A 125 -14.81 -4.31 -17.81
N GLN A 126 -15.69 -4.28 -16.82
CA GLN A 126 -17.11 -4.03 -17.03
C GLN A 126 -17.42 -2.52 -16.95
N PRO A 127 -18.07 -1.91 -17.95
CA PRO A 127 -18.46 -0.51 -17.91
C PRO A 127 -19.58 -0.23 -16.89
N GLY A 128 -19.71 1.03 -16.45
CA GLY A 128 -20.78 1.47 -15.55
C GLY A 128 -20.53 1.13 -14.08
N LEU A 129 -21.55 0.73 -13.32
CA LEU A 129 -21.42 0.31 -11.90
C LEU A 129 -21.45 -1.21 -11.71
N ALA A 130 -21.60 -1.96 -12.80
CA ALA A 130 -21.68 -3.40 -12.74
C ALA A 130 -20.32 -4.03 -12.36
N PRO A 131 -20.32 -5.09 -11.53
CA PRO A 131 -19.13 -5.89 -11.26
C PRO A 131 -18.75 -6.75 -12.47
N LEU A 132 -17.55 -7.34 -12.44
CA LEU A 132 -17.13 -8.29 -13.47
C LEU A 132 -18.11 -9.48 -13.56
N PRO A 133 -18.54 -9.88 -14.78
CA PRO A 133 -19.37 -11.06 -14.98
C PRO A 133 -18.75 -12.31 -14.35
N ARG A 134 -19.58 -13.15 -13.71
CA ARG A 134 -19.11 -14.39 -13.06
C ARG A 134 -18.42 -15.35 -14.02
N ALA A 135 -18.92 -15.45 -15.25
CA ALA A 135 -18.33 -16.28 -16.30
C ALA A 135 -16.85 -15.94 -16.55
N LEU A 136 -16.48 -14.65 -16.43
CA LEU A 136 -15.08 -14.22 -16.60
C LEU A 136 -14.22 -14.48 -15.36
N GLN A 137 -14.83 -14.74 -14.20
CA GLN A 137 -14.10 -15.00 -12.97
C GLN A 137 -13.64 -16.46 -12.87
N GLU A 138 -14.08 -17.33 -13.78
CA GLU A 138 -13.71 -18.75 -13.85
C GLU A 138 -12.23 -18.94 -14.26
N HIS A 139 -11.68 -20.14 -14.06
CA HIS A 139 -10.28 -20.44 -14.40
C HIS A 139 -9.98 -20.37 -15.90
N ASN A 140 -10.99 -20.66 -16.73
CA ASN A 140 -10.89 -20.57 -18.18
C ASN A 140 -12.07 -19.73 -18.67
N PRO A 141 -11.96 -18.39 -18.60
CA PRO A 141 -13.06 -17.52 -18.96
C PRO A 141 -13.40 -17.70 -20.45
N PRO A 142 -14.69 -17.75 -20.82
CA PRO A 142 -15.09 -17.69 -22.22
C PRO A 142 -14.79 -16.31 -22.79
N ASP A 143 -14.77 -16.20 -24.12
CA ASP A 143 -14.55 -14.93 -24.81
C ASP A 143 -15.47 -13.83 -24.24
N PRO A 144 -14.95 -12.60 -24.05
CA PRO A 144 -15.71 -11.51 -23.45
C PRO A 144 -16.94 -11.20 -24.30
N THR A 145 -18.12 -11.33 -23.69
CA THR A 145 -19.36 -10.90 -24.30
C THR A 145 -19.64 -9.45 -23.93
N PRO A 146 -20.21 -8.64 -24.85
CA PRO A 146 -20.65 -7.28 -24.54
C PRO A 146 -21.60 -7.31 -23.32
N PRO A 147 -21.42 -6.41 -22.33
CA PRO A 147 -20.75 -5.11 -22.43
C PRO A 147 -19.27 -5.09 -22.01
N THR A 148 -18.66 -6.24 -21.71
CA THR A 148 -17.26 -6.32 -21.26
C THR A 148 -16.33 -5.69 -22.29
N GLN A 149 -15.41 -4.83 -21.85
CA GLN A 149 -14.41 -4.21 -22.71
C GLN A 149 -13.02 -4.72 -22.34
N SER A 150 -12.19 -4.91 -23.36
CA SER A 150 -10.75 -5.13 -23.21
C SER A 150 -10.01 -3.81 -23.28
N MET A 151 -9.00 -3.63 -22.42
CA MET A 151 -8.12 -2.48 -22.46
C MET A 151 -6.67 -2.93 -22.28
N THR A 152 -5.77 -2.39 -23.10
CA THR A 152 -4.33 -2.62 -22.98
C THR A 152 -3.70 -1.45 -22.26
N ILE A 153 -3.00 -1.73 -21.17
CA ILE A 153 -2.35 -0.76 -20.31
C ILE A 153 -0.84 -1.00 -20.30
N THR A 154 -0.08 0.09 -20.21
CA THR A 154 1.37 0.10 -20.02
C THR A 154 1.78 0.73 -18.69
N SER A 155 0.84 1.41 -18.01
CA SER A 155 1.04 1.98 -16.67
C SER A 155 -0.23 1.87 -15.82
N LEU A 156 -0.08 1.88 -14.49
CA LEU A 156 -1.23 1.86 -13.58
C LEU A 156 -2.08 3.14 -13.67
N SER A 157 -1.46 4.27 -13.98
CA SER A 157 -2.21 5.51 -14.22
C SER A 157 -3.10 5.41 -15.47
N GLN A 158 -2.69 4.66 -16.51
CA GLN A 158 -3.57 4.36 -17.65
C GLN A 158 -4.74 3.47 -17.22
N LEU A 159 -4.49 2.48 -16.37
CA LEU A 159 -5.56 1.64 -15.81
C LEU A 159 -6.56 2.48 -15.01
N GLU A 160 -6.11 3.27 -14.04
CA GLU A 160 -7.00 4.11 -13.22
C GLU A 160 -7.80 5.09 -14.06
N ASN A 161 -7.16 5.79 -15.00
CA ASN A 161 -7.87 6.71 -15.90
C ASN A 161 -8.92 5.97 -16.73
N GLY A 162 -8.57 4.79 -17.25
CA GLY A 162 -9.49 3.95 -17.99
C GLY A 162 -10.67 3.45 -17.15
N LEU A 163 -10.44 3.02 -15.91
CA LEU A 163 -11.50 2.62 -14.98
C LEU A 163 -12.46 3.77 -14.66
N LEU A 164 -11.91 4.97 -14.41
CA LEU A 164 -12.70 6.17 -14.11
C LEU A 164 -13.47 6.67 -15.35
N ASP A 165 -12.88 6.58 -16.54
CA ASP A 165 -13.55 6.91 -17.81
C ASP A 165 -14.71 5.95 -18.10
N LEU A 166 -14.54 4.64 -17.85
CA LEU A 166 -15.58 3.62 -18.04
C LEU A 166 -16.74 3.73 -17.04
N GLU A 167 -16.48 4.28 -15.86
CA GLU A 167 -17.50 4.51 -14.86
C GLU A 167 -18.24 5.85 -15.07
N GLY A 168 -17.53 6.89 -15.52
CA GLY A 168 -18.09 8.18 -15.93
C GLY A 168 -18.52 9.13 -14.79
N ARG A 169 -18.33 8.74 -13.52
CA ARG A 169 -18.70 9.59 -12.36
C ARG A 169 -17.66 10.68 -12.03
N VAL A 170 -16.39 10.44 -12.36
CA VAL A 170 -15.28 11.33 -12.03
C VAL A 170 -14.70 11.93 -13.32
N GLY A 171 -14.93 13.24 -13.50
CA GLY A 171 -14.39 14.00 -14.62
C GLY A 171 -12.86 14.07 -14.56
N LYS A 172 -12.20 14.23 -15.73
CA LYS A 172 -10.73 14.31 -15.82
C LYS A 172 -10.12 15.42 -14.96
N ALA A 173 -10.82 16.54 -14.79
CA ALA A 173 -10.38 17.66 -13.97
C ALA A 173 -10.43 17.38 -12.46
N ASP A 174 -11.27 16.43 -12.03
CA ASP A 174 -11.49 16.11 -10.61
C ASP A 174 -10.58 14.98 -10.11
N ARG A 175 -9.74 14.42 -11.00
CA ARG A 175 -8.83 13.31 -10.68
C ARG A 175 -7.64 13.84 -9.88
N PRO A 176 -7.44 13.37 -8.62
CA PRO A 176 -6.30 13.81 -7.83
C PRO A 176 -5.02 13.11 -8.28
N TYR A 177 -3.91 13.86 -8.34
CA TYR A 177 -2.55 13.39 -8.63
C TYR A 177 -1.93 12.59 -7.46
N GLU A 178 -2.65 11.59 -6.95
CA GLU A 178 -2.13 10.72 -5.88
C GLU A 178 -1.59 9.41 -6.44
N ASN A 179 -0.87 8.69 -5.59
CA ASN A 179 -0.22 7.43 -5.93
C ASN A 179 -1.26 6.31 -6.16
N THR A 180 -1.56 6.02 -7.43
CA THR A 180 -2.50 4.97 -7.88
C THR A 180 -2.23 3.60 -7.27
N TRP A 181 -0.96 3.30 -6.95
CA TRP A 181 -0.52 2.02 -6.38
C TRP A 181 -1.18 1.68 -5.03
N LYS A 182 -1.55 2.70 -4.25
CA LYS A 182 -2.19 2.52 -2.93
C LYS A 182 -3.65 2.10 -3.04
N HIS A 183 -4.26 2.31 -4.19
CA HIS A 183 -5.70 2.09 -4.42
C HIS A 183 -6.01 0.82 -5.21
N ILE A 184 -4.98 0.08 -5.64
CA ILE A 184 -5.13 -1.17 -6.38
C ILE A 184 -4.65 -2.33 -5.52
N SER A 185 -5.54 -3.30 -5.29
CA SER A 185 -5.26 -4.54 -4.58
C SER A 185 -5.20 -5.72 -5.53
N LEU A 186 -4.25 -6.64 -5.29
CA LEU A 186 -4.10 -7.86 -6.06
C LEU A 186 -4.92 -8.99 -5.47
N TRP A 187 -5.70 -9.66 -6.32
CA TRP A 187 -6.51 -10.82 -5.95
C TRP A 187 -6.11 -12.01 -6.81
N ARG A 188 -5.79 -13.13 -6.16
CA ARG A 188 -5.26 -14.33 -6.83
C ARG A 188 -5.87 -15.60 -6.26
N TRP A 189 -5.92 -16.63 -7.08
CA TRP A 189 -6.37 -17.96 -6.67
C TRP A 189 -5.43 -18.58 -5.61
N PRO A 190 -5.98 -19.20 -4.55
CA PRO A 190 -5.18 -19.94 -3.60
C PRO A 190 -4.39 -21.05 -4.30
N GLN A 191 -3.16 -21.30 -3.85
CA GLN A 191 -2.32 -22.33 -4.42
C GLN A 191 -2.96 -23.71 -4.19
N GLY A 192 -3.31 -24.42 -5.26
CA GLY A 192 -3.99 -25.71 -5.16
C GLY A 192 -5.52 -25.63 -5.03
N ALA A 193 -6.11 -24.44 -5.16
CA ALA A 193 -7.55 -24.32 -5.40
C ALA A 193 -7.86 -24.81 -6.82
N TRP A 194 -8.45 -26.00 -6.92
CA TRP A 194 -9.00 -26.55 -8.15
C TRP A 194 -10.49 -26.67 -7.85
N GLU A 195 -11.27 -25.71 -8.34
CA GLU A 195 -12.72 -25.65 -8.16
C GLU A 195 -13.15 -25.57 -6.69
N GLY A 196 -13.23 -24.35 -6.17
CA GLY A 196 -13.68 -24.10 -4.80
C GLY A 196 -14.44 -22.78 -4.71
N ASP A 197 -15.73 -22.86 -5.01
CA ASP A 197 -16.75 -21.87 -4.64
C ASP A 197 -16.68 -20.52 -5.38
N PHE A 198 -16.94 -20.53 -6.69
CA PHE A 198 -17.11 -19.33 -7.54
C PHE A 198 -18.24 -18.38 -7.07
N ALA A 199 -19.02 -18.78 -6.05
CA ALA A 199 -19.98 -17.94 -5.38
C ALA A 199 -19.32 -16.90 -4.44
N LEU A 200 -18.06 -17.11 -4.07
CA LEU A 200 -17.28 -16.23 -3.21
C LEU A 200 -16.82 -14.97 -3.97
N LEU A 201 -16.43 -13.94 -3.20
CA LEU A 201 -15.98 -12.66 -3.74
C LEU A 201 -14.86 -12.87 -4.76
N ARG A 202 -14.98 -12.25 -5.94
CA ARG A 202 -13.98 -12.33 -7.02
C ARG A 202 -13.65 -13.76 -7.46
N GLY A 203 -14.63 -14.64 -7.36
CA GLY A 203 -14.56 -16.03 -7.77
C GLY A 203 -13.95 -16.96 -6.73
N GLY A 204 -13.61 -16.49 -5.52
CA GLY A 204 -12.87 -17.29 -4.54
C GLY A 204 -11.36 -17.00 -4.54
N ARG A 205 -10.94 -15.92 -5.19
CA ARG A 205 -9.59 -15.37 -5.06
C ARG A 205 -9.38 -14.74 -3.68
N GLU A 206 -8.16 -14.81 -3.18
CA GLU A 206 -7.75 -14.17 -1.92
C GLU A 206 -7.05 -12.83 -2.20
N CYS A 207 -7.17 -11.90 -1.25
CA CYS A 207 -6.48 -10.62 -1.32
C CYS A 207 -5.02 -10.79 -0.89
N HIS A 208 -4.08 -10.53 -1.81
CA HIS A 208 -2.64 -10.58 -1.53
C HIS A 208 -2.07 -9.24 -1.01
N GLY A 209 -2.87 -8.18 -1.01
CA GLY A 209 -2.49 -6.83 -0.56
C GLY A 209 -2.51 -5.80 -1.68
N THR A 210 -2.13 -4.56 -1.35
CA THR A 210 -2.04 -3.48 -2.33
C THR A 210 -0.76 -3.58 -3.14
N LEU A 211 -0.80 -3.17 -4.41
CA LEU A 211 0.38 -3.16 -5.28
C LEU A 211 1.50 -2.30 -4.68
N PHE A 212 1.16 -1.25 -3.93
CA PHE A 212 2.13 -0.43 -3.19
C PHE A 212 3.00 -1.26 -2.22
N TYR A 213 2.39 -2.11 -1.38
CA TYR A 213 3.15 -2.92 -0.43
C TYR A 213 3.86 -4.10 -1.10
N LEU A 214 3.23 -4.71 -2.11
CA LEU A 214 3.82 -5.81 -2.86
C LEU A 214 5.07 -5.37 -3.63
N ARG A 215 5.08 -4.13 -4.14
CA ARG A 215 6.27 -3.49 -4.70
C ARG A 215 7.36 -3.28 -3.65
N GLY A 216 6.99 -2.77 -2.47
CA GLY A 216 7.93 -2.50 -1.39
C GLY A 216 8.73 -3.74 -0.99
N ASN A 217 8.07 -4.90 -0.86
CA ASN A 217 8.73 -6.14 -0.49
C ASN A 217 9.80 -6.59 -1.51
N LEU A 218 9.59 -6.34 -2.80
CA LEU A 218 10.59 -6.68 -3.84
C LEU A 218 11.85 -5.81 -3.75
N CYS A 219 11.74 -4.57 -3.27
CA CYS A 219 12.89 -3.67 -3.09
C CYS A 219 13.76 -4.01 -1.89
N TYR A 220 13.28 -4.79 -0.91
CA TYR A 220 14.05 -5.15 0.29
C TYR A 220 14.80 -6.49 0.16
N ASP A 221 14.58 -7.23 -0.92
CA ASP A 221 15.25 -8.51 -1.22
C ASP A 221 16.47 -8.37 -2.17
N LEU A 222 16.91 -7.12 -2.44
CA LEU A 222 18.12 -6.77 -3.18
C LEU A 222 19.17 -6.11 -2.26
#